data_AF-A0A1X7AR70-F1
#
_entry.id   AF-A0A1X7AR70-F1
#
_cell.length_a   1.000
_cell.length_b   1.000
_cell.length_c   1.000
_cell.angle_alpha   90.00
_cell.angle_beta   90.00
_cell.angle_gamma   90.00
#
_symmetry.space_group_name_H-M   'P 1'
#
loop_
_entity.id
_entity.type
_entity.pdbx_description
1 polymer ?
#
loop_
_entity_poly.entity_id
_entity_poly.type
_entity_poly.pdbx_seq_one_letter_code
_entity_poly.pdbx_strand_id
1 'polypeptide(L)'
;MEITNLLWTVGGLAFFTGLVVGIVLYYFLAGGRAGGSSRTRIAELEAELKDYQNKVADHFSTSAHLVNRLTETYRDVHEHLATSANELCTDELTRHRLNDALLSSQALTRNANSALTEQPKDYAPKKVSDEGTLSENFRVADNQQDSDKDSAA
;
A
#
# COMPACT_ATOMS: atom_id res chain seq x y z
N MET A 1 -19.70 73.69 -13.31
CA MET A 1 -19.98 72.55 -14.20
C MET A 1 -18.71 71.93 -14.77
N GLU A 2 -17.62 72.69 -14.97
CA GLU A 2 -16.37 72.14 -15.58
C GLU A 2 -15.62 71.12 -14.70
N ILE A 3 -15.61 71.30 -13.37
CA ILE A 3 -14.95 70.36 -12.44
C ILE A 3 -15.62 68.97 -12.45
N THR A 4 -16.95 68.91 -12.57
CA THR A 4 -17.69 67.64 -12.65
C THR A 4 -17.34 66.86 -13.91
N ASN A 5 -17.16 67.56 -15.05
CA ASN A 5 -16.74 66.95 -16.30
C ASN A 5 -15.28 66.45 -16.23
N LEU A 6 -14.39 67.21 -15.58
CA LEU A 6 -13.00 66.81 -15.37
C LEU A 6 -12.86 65.57 -14.48
N LEU A 7 -13.67 65.47 -13.41
CA LEU A 7 -13.68 64.30 -12.54
C LEU A 7 -14.14 63.03 -13.27
N TRP A 8 -15.14 63.16 -14.14
CA TRP A 8 -15.65 62.01 -14.90
C TRP A 8 -14.67 61.54 -15.99
N THR A 9 -14.01 62.47 -16.69
CA THR A 9 -13.01 62.12 -17.72
C THR A 9 -11.74 61.51 -17.13
N VAL A 10 -11.22 62.07 -16.03
CA VAL A 10 -10.04 61.52 -15.35
C VAL A 10 -10.35 60.15 -14.75
N GLY A 11 -11.51 59.99 -14.12
CA GLY A 11 -11.95 58.69 -13.57
C GLY A 11 -12.12 57.63 -14.66
N GLY A 12 -12.76 57.99 -15.77
CA GLY A 12 -12.90 57.08 -16.92
C GLY A 12 -11.55 56.69 -17.52
N LEU A 13 -10.66 57.66 -17.73
CA LEU A 13 -9.33 57.40 -18.29
C LEU A 13 -8.50 56.46 -17.39
N ALA A 14 -8.51 56.70 -16.07
CA ALA A 14 -7.80 55.84 -15.11
C ALA A 14 -8.37 54.41 -15.07
N PHE A 15 -9.69 54.25 -15.24
CA PHE A 15 -10.32 52.95 -15.32
C PHE A 15 -9.91 52.18 -16.58
N PHE A 16 -9.92 52.84 -17.74
CA PHE A 16 -9.51 52.22 -19.00
C PHE A 16 -8.02 51.86 -19.01
N THR A 17 -7.15 52.71 -18.48
CA THR A 17 -5.72 52.41 -18.39
C THR A 17 -5.47 51.23 -17.44
N GLY A 18 -6.13 51.21 -16.27
CA GLY A 18 -6.08 50.08 -15.35
C GLY A 18 -6.61 48.78 -15.95
N LEU A 19 -7.70 48.84 -16.73
CA LEU A 19 -8.28 47.67 -17.40
C LEU A 19 -7.35 47.10 -18.46
N VAL A 20 -6.76 47.96 -19.31
CA VAL A 20 -5.82 47.51 -20.34
C VAL A 20 -4.57 46.90 -19.70
N VAL A 21 -3.98 47.57 -18.71
CA VAL A 21 -2.80 47.05 -18.00
C VAL A 21 -3.13 45.74 -17.27
N GLY A 22 -4.29 45.66 -16.63
CA GLY A 22 -4.76 44.46 -15.95
C GLY A 22 -4.95 43.28 -16.92
N ILE A 23 -5.55 43.51 -18.08
CA ILE A 23 -5.70 42.49 -19.14
C ILE A 23 -4.33 42.06 -19.66
N VAL A 24 -3.42 42.99 -19.93
CA VAL A 24 -2.07 42.66 -20.41
C VAL A 24 -1.29 41.84 -19.38
N LEU A 25 -1.32 42.22 -18.10
CA LEU A 25 -0.71 41.43 -17.03
C LEU A 25 -1.34 40.05 -16.90
N TYR A 26 -2.68 39.97 -16.98
CA TYR A 26 -3.40 38.70 -16.94
C TYR A 26 -2.99 37.80 -18.09
N TYR A 27 -2.93 38.29 -19.33
CA TYR A 27 -2.50 37.51 -20.49
C TYR A 27 -1.04 37.06 -20.38
N PHE A 28 -0.14 37.93 -19.89
CA PHE A 28 1.26 37.57 -19.70
C PHE A 28 1.46 36.50 -18.62
N LEU A 29 0.72 36.59 -17.51
CA LEU A 29 0.83 35.65 -16.38
C LEU A 29 0.04 34.34 -16.61
N ALA A 30 -1.09 34.40 -17.32
CA ALA A 30 -1.90 33.25 -17.69
C ALA A 30 -1.30 32.49 -18.88
N GLY A 31 -0.62 33.18 -19.82
CA GLY A 31 0.09 32.56 -20.94
C GLY A 31 1.23 31.61 -20.52
N GLY A 32 1.78 31.78 -19.32
CA GLY A 32 2.78 30.88 -18.73
C GLY A 32 2.19 29.64 -18.03
N ARG A 33 0.87 29.61 -17.78
CA ARG A 33 0.18 28.45 -17.18
C ARG A 33 -0.58 27.69 -18.26
N ALA A 34 0.17 27.02 -19.12
CA ALA A 34 -0.37 25.94 -19.95
C ALA A 34 -0.93 24.83 -19.03
N GLY A 35 -2.23 24.90 -18.73
CA GLY A 35 -2.97 23.98 -17.85
C GLY A 35 -3.04 22.52 -18.32
N GLY A 36 -2.26 22.14 -19.32
CA GLY A 36 -2.07 20.75 -19.74
C GLY A 36 -1.00 20.01 -18.93
N SER A 37 0.03 20.71 -18.43
CA SER A 37 1.19 20.05 -17.81
C SER A 37 0.91 19.37 -16.47
N SER A 38 -0.05 19.89 -15.68
CA SER A 38 -0.45 19.23 -14.43
C SER A 38 -1.27 17.96 -14.67
N ARG A 39 -2.12 17.92 -15.70
CA ARG A 39 -2.91 16.73 -16.04
C ARG A 39 -2.03 15.63 -16.65
N THR A 40 -1.06 16.00 -17.47
CA THR A 40 -0.11 15.03 -18.04
C THR A 40 0.81 14.44 -16.97
N ARG A 41 1.25 15.25 -15.99
CA ARG A 41 2.06 14.76 -14.85
C ARG A 41 1.32 13.76 -13.99
N ILE A 42 0.02 13.98 -13.73
CA ILE A 42 -0.80 13.02 -12.96
C ILE A 42 -0.94 11.71 -13.73
N ALA A 43 -1.23 11.78 -15.03
CA ALA A 43 -1.36 10.58 -15.87
C ALA A 43 -0.05 9.79 -15.98
N GLU A 44 1.09 10.48 -16.02
CA GLU A 44 2.43 9.87 -16.02
C GLU A 44 2.73 9.11 -14.72
N LEU A 45 2.45 9.74 -13.57
CA LEU A 45 2.63 9.10 -12.25
C LEU A 45 1.70 7.90 -12.04
N GLU A 46 0.45 7.99 -12.49
CA GLU A 46 -0.49 6.87 -12.44
C GLU A 46 -0.01 5.69 -13.32
N ALA A 47 0.53 5.99 -14.50
CA ALA A 47 1.10 4.98 -15.38
C ALA A 47 2.33 4.30 -14.75
N GLU A 48 3.22 5.08 -14.11
CA GLU A 48 4.40 4.56 -13.41
C GLU A 48 4.00 3.67 -12.22
N LEU A 49 3.00 4.08 -11.43
CA LEU A 49 2.47 3.25 -10.33
C LEU A 49 1.89 1.93 -10.84
N LYS A 50 1.16 1.97 -11.95
CA LYS A 50 0.58 0.75 -12.55
C LYS A 50 1.66 -0.19 -13.05
N ASP A 51 2.71 0.34 -13.68
CA ASP A 51 3.86 -0.45 -14.12
C ASP A 51 4.60 -1.08 -12.94
N TYR A 52 4.82 -0.32 -11.86
CA TYR A 52 5.41 -0.83 -10.62
C TYR A 52 4.56 -1.96 -10.01
N GLN A 53 3.25 -1.77 -9.90
CA GLN A 53 2.33 -2.81 -9.39
C GLN A 53 2.40 -4.08 -10.22
N ASN A 54 2.43 -3.97 -11.55
CA ASN A 54 2.57 -5.11 -12.46
C ASN A 54 3.91 -5.83 -12.26
N LYS A 55 5.03 -5.10 -12.16
CA LYS A 55 6.35 -5.67 -11.90
C LYS A 55 6.42 -6.41 -10.57
N VAL A 56 5.82 -5.86 -9.52
CA VAL A 56 5.75 -6.50 -8.21
C VAL A 56 4.92 -7.79 -8.28
N ALA A 57 3.76 -7.75 -8.93
CA ALA A 57 2.91 -8.93 -9.11
C ALA A 57 3.63 -10.04 -9.88
N ASP A 58 4.33 -9.71 -10.96
CA ASP A 58 5.12 -10.65 -11.75
C ASP A 58 6.30 -11.24 -10.96
N HIS A 59 6.99 -10.40 -10.18
CA HIS A 59 8.09 -10.85 -9.33
C HIS A 59 7.60 -11.81 -8.24
N PHE A 60 6.51 -11.48 -7.54
CA PHE A 60 5.93 -12.37 -6.52
C PHE A 60 5.36 -13.66 -7.11
N SER A 61 4.76 -13.61 -8.30
CA SER A 61 4.32 -14.82 -9.01
C SER A 61 5.53 -15.73 -9.30
N THR A 62 6.60 -15.17 -9.85
CA THR A 62 7.84 -15.89 -10.12
C THR A 62 8.47 -16.44 -8.83
N SER A 63 8.52 -15.64 -7.76
CA SER A 63 9.03 -16.08 -6.45
C SER A 63 8.19 -17.21 -5.86
N ALA A 64 6.86 -17.15 -5.96
CA ALA A 64 5.97 -18.20 -5.48
C ALA A 64 6.23 -19.52 -6.22
N HIS A 65 6.41 -19.47 -7.54
CA HIS A 65 6.81 -20.64 -8.32
C HIS A 65 8.17 -21.20 -7.89
N LEU A 66 9.15 -20.34 -7.62
CA LEU A 66 10.49 -20.76 -7.21
C LEU A 66 10.49 -21.39 -5.81
N VAL A 67 9.76 -20.80 -4.87
CA VAL A 67 9.57 -21.34 -3.50
C VAL A 67 8.85 -22.69 -3.55
N ASN A 68 7.83 -22.84 -4.39
CA ASN A 68 7.16 -24.12 -4.57
C ASN A 68 8.11 -25.20 -5.09
N ARG A 69 8.91 -24.87 -6.11
CA ARG A 69 9.91 -25.79 -6.68
C ARG A 69 11.00 -26.16 -5.67
N LEU A 70 11.42 -25.22 -4.82
CA LEU A 70 12.32 -25.49 -3.71
C LEU A 70 11.70 -26.47 -2.71
N THR A 71 10.42 -26.28 -2.37
CA THR A 71 9.70 -27.15 -1.45
C THR A 71 9.55 -28.57 -2.01
N GLU A 72 9.28 -28.70 -3.30
CA GLU A 72 9.26 -29.99 -4.02
C GLU A 72 10.64 -30.66 -3.97
N THR A 73 11.70 -29.92 -4.33
CA THR A 73 13.08 -30.42 -4.27
C THR A 73 13.47 -30.87 -2.87
N TYR A 74 13.06 -30.13 -1.83
CA TYR A 74 13.27 -30.52 -0.44
C TYR A 74 12.60 -31.85 -0.11
N ARG A 75 11.34 -32.05 -0.55
CA ARG A 75 10.60 -33.31 -0.34
C ARG A 75 11.29 -34.47 -1.04
N ASP A 76 11.73 -34.29 -2.28
CA ASP A 76 12.43 -35.33 -3.05
C ASP A 76 13.72 -35.76 -2.36
N VAL A 77 14.52 -34.80 -1.87
CA VAL A 77 15.74 -35.10 -1.11
C VAL A 77 15.41 -35.88 0.16
N HIS A 78 14.33 -35.51 0.84
CA HIS A 78 13.89 -36.18 2.07
C HIS A 78 13.44 -37.62 1.82
N GLU A 79 12.69 -37.86 0.73
CA GLU A 79 12.25 -39.20 0.32
C GLU A 79 13.43 -40.07 -0.12
N HIS A 80 14.38 -39.47 -0.85
CA HIS A 80 15.60 -40.16 -1.26
C HIS A 80 16.44 -40.57 -0.04
N LEU A 81 16.57 -39.69 0.96
CA LEU A 81 17.22 -40.02 2.24
C LEU A 81 16.50 -41.15 2.99
N ALA A 82 15.17 -41.14 3.04
CA ALA A 82 14.39 -42.23 3.64
C ALA A 82 14.66 -43.56 2.93
N THR A 83 14.65 -43.55 1.60
CA THR A 83 14.91 -44.72 0.76
C THR A 83 16.34 -45.23 0.93
N SER A 84 17.35 -44.34 0.91
CA SER A 84 18.75 -44.71 1.15
C SER A 84 18.99 -45.22 2.57
N ALA A 85 18.38 -44.60 3.59
CA ALA A 85 18.45 -45.10 4.96
C ALA A 85 17.84 -46.51 5.06
N ASN A 86 16.74 -46.75 4.35
CA ASN A 86 16.09 -48.06 4.28
C ASN A 86 17.00 -49.12 3.62
N GLU A 87 17.71 -48.77 2.54
CA GLU A 87 18.60 -49.69 1.82
C GLU A 87 19.94 -49.93 2.53
N LEU A 88 20.55 -48.90 3.14
CA LEU A 88 21.90 -48.97 3.71
C LEU A 88 21.91 -49.36 5.19
N CYS A 89 20.86 -49.10 5.97
CA CYS A 89 20.80 -49.51 7.36
C CYS A 89 20.28 -50.96 7.48
N THR A 90 21.21 -51.89 7.67
CA THR A 90 20.90 -53.31 7.93
C THR A 90 20.39 -53.58 9.35
N ASP A 91 20.50 -52.60 10.26
CA ASP A 91 20.05 -52.70 11.65
C ASP A 91 18.64 -52.10 11.82
N GLU A 92 17.69 -52.93 12.28
CA GLU A 92 16.26 -52.59 12.40
C GLU A 92 16.00 -51.44 13.40
N LEU A 93 16.79 -51.38 14.47
CA LEU A 93 16.68 -50.37 15.50
C LEU A 93 17.15 -49.00 15.00
N THR A 94 18.23 -48.99 14.21
CA THR A 94 18.74 -47.79 13.54
C THR A 94 17.75 -47.29 12.47
N ARG A 95 17.14 -48.19 11.70
CA ARG A 95 16.08 -47.87 10.73
C ARG A 95 14.88 -47.18 11.38
N HIS A 96 14.35 -47.74 12.48
CA HIS A 96 13.18 -47.16 13.15
C HIS A 96 13.42 -45.73 13.64
N ARG A 97 14.59 -45.47 14.25
CA ARG A 97 14.95 -44.13 14.73
C ARG A 97 15.12 -43.11 13.60
N LEU A 98 15.71 -43.52 12.48
CA LEU A 98 15.85 -42.67 11.29
C LEU A 98 14.49 -42.35 10.66
N ASN A 99 13.61 -43.33 10.57
CA ASN A 99 12.28 -43.15 10.00
C ASN A 99 11.42 -42.20 10.88
N ASP A 100 11.46 -42.36 12.20
CA ASP A 100 10.78 -41.44 13.14
C ASP A 100 11.31 -40.00 13.03
N ALA A 101 12.63 -39.83 12.91
CA ALA A 101 13.25 -38.52 12.71
C ALA A 101 12.82 -37.88 11.37
N LEU A 102 12.69 -38.67 10.30
CA LEU A 102 12.27 -38.19 8.99
C LEU A 102 10.77 -37.83 8.95
N LEU A 103 9.90 -38.61 9.59
CA LEU A 103 8.46 -38.30 9.73
C LEU A 103 8.22 -37.00 10.50
N SER A 104 8.97 -36.77 11.58
CA SER A 104 8.90 -35.55 12.39
C SER A 104 9.22 -34.29 11.55
N SER A 105 10.25 -34.37 10.71
CA SER A 105 10.64 -33.27 9.79
C SER A 105 9.57 -33.00 8.72
N GLN A 106 8.91 -34.04 8.19
CA GLN A 106 7.82 -33.89 7.22
C GLN A 106 6.57 -33.22 7.83
N ALA A 107 6.27 -33.47 9.11
CA ALA A 107 5.15 -32.85 9.81
C ALA A 107 5.30 -31.31 9.93
N LEU A 108 6.53 -30.82 10.13
CA LEU A 108 6.85 -29.39 10.22
C LEU A 108 6.62 -28.66 8.90
N THR A 109 7.00 -29.27 7.77
CA THR A 109 6.82 -28.67 6.44
C THR A 109 5.39 -28.76 5.91
N ARG A 110 4.59 -29.74 6.35
CA ARG A 110 3.17 -29.84 5.97
C ARG A 110 2.32 -28.79 6.71
N ASN A 111 2.66 -28.46 7.96
CA ASN A 111 1.94 -27.45 8.76
C ASN A 111 2.20 -26.00 8.26
N ALA A 112 3.38 -25.74 7.71
CA ALA A 112 3.72 -24.43 7.12
C ALA A 112 2.78 -23.99 5.99
N ASN A 113 2.16 -24.92 5.26
CA ASN A 113 1.18 -24.61 4.20
C ASN A 113 -0.24 -24.33 4.72
N SER A 114 -0.58 -24.76 5.94
CA SER A 114 -1.91 -24.55 6.53
C SER A 114 -1.98 -23.32 7.44
N ALA A 115 -0.84 -22.85 7.96
CA ALA A 115 -0.72 -21.52 8.52
C ALA A 115 -0.59 -20.50 7.38
N LEU A 116 -1.66 -20.32 6.60
CA LEU A 116 -1.80 -19.16 5.74
C LEU A 116 -1.65 -17.94 6.64
N THR A 117 -0.46 -17.36 6.58
CA THR A 117 -0.08 -16.08 7.13
C THR A 117 -1.19 -15.10 6.80
N GLU A 118 -2.03 -14.78 7.78
CA GLU A 118 -2.93 -13.66 7.65
C GLU A 118 -2.04 -12.44 7.50
N GLN A 119 -1.94 -11.94 6.27
CA GLN A 119 -1.14 -10.76 5.95
C GLN A 119 -1.54 -9.63 6.91
N PRO A 120 -0.57 -8.86 7.46
CA PRO A 120 -0.88 -7.74 8.33
C PRO A 120 -1.92 -6.84 7.67
N LYS A 121 -3.04 -6.63 8.35
CA LYS A 121 -4.18 -5.84 7.85
C LYS A 121 -3.90 -4.33 7.82
N ASP A 122 -2.66 -3.92 8.04
CA ASP A 122 -2.24 -2.52 8.13
C ASP A 122 -2.30 -1.74 6.81
N TYR A 123 -2.61 -2.41 5.69
CA TYR A 123 -2.78 -1.78 4.38
C TYR A 123 -4.24 -1.50 3.99
N ALA A 124 -5.22 -1.81 4.85
CA ALA A 124 -6.61 -1.57 4.51
C ALA A 124 -6.92 -0.05 4.48
N PRO A 125 -7.44 0.51 3.38
CA PRO A 125 -7.84 1.91 3.35
C PRO A 125 -8.94 2.14 4.40
N LYS A 126 -8.65 3.03 5.36
CA LYS A 126 -9.61 3.42 6.40
C LYS A 126 -10.82 4.09 5.75
N LYS A 127 -12.02 3.77 6.24
CA LYS A 127 -13.24 4.46 5.83
C LYS A 127 -13.12 5.92 6.27
N VAL A 128 -13.72 6.86 5.54
CA VAL A 128 -13.65 8.31 5.86
C VAL A 128 -14.16 8.68 7.27
N SER A 129 -14.90 7.78 7.93
CA SER A 129 -15.37 7.95 9.31
C SER A 129 -14.43 7.42 10.39
N ASP A 130 -13.38 6.69 10.01
CA ASP A 130 -12.49 5.98 10.94
C ASP A 130 -11.21 6.79 11.18
N GLU A 131 -11.07 7.39 12.35
CA GLU A 131 -9.94 8.28 12.67
C GLU A 131 -8.58 7.59 12.67
N GLY A 132 -7.59 8.18 11.99
CA GLY A 132 -6.28 7.58 11.79
C GLY A 132 -5.53 7.25 13.08
N THR A 133 -4.59 6.31 13.02
CA THR A 133 -3.73 5.93 14.16
C THR A 133 -2.84 7.07 14.69
N LEU A 134 -2.84 8.21 14.01
CA LEU A 134 -2.15 9.44 14.35
C LEU A 134 -3.11 10.61 14.64
N SER A 135 -4.42 10.36 14.79
CA SER A 135 -5.36 11.42 15.13
C SER A 135 -5.20 11.84 16.60
N GLU A 136 -5.35 13.13 16.87
CA GLU A 136 -5.08 13.76 18.18
C GLU A 136 -6.01 13.24 19.30
N ASN A 137 -7.12 12.64 18.90
CA ASN A 137 -8.16 12.04 19.74
C ASN A 137 -8.06 10.50 19.88
N PHE A 138 -7.15 9.83 19.17
CA PHE A 138 -6.95 8.37 19.29
C PHE A 138 -6.52 7.95 20.71
N ARG A 139 -5.85 8.83 21.45
CA ARG A 139 -5.41 8.60 22.84
C ARG A 139 -6.41 9.06 23.90
N VAL A 140 -7.54 9.65 23.49
CA VAL A 140 -8.52 10.27 24.39
C VAL A 140 -9.72 9.36 24.66
N ALA A 141 -9.90 8.26 23.91
CA ALA A 141 -11.08 7.41 23.98
C ALA A 141 -11.02 6.27 25.03
N ASP A 142 -10.26 6.40 26.11
CA ASP A 142 -10.13 5.33 27.13
C ASP A 142 -10.68 5.73 28.52
N ASN A 143 -11.71 6.59 28.60
CA ASN A 143 -12.32 6.91 29.90
C ASN A 143 -13.75 7.46 29.90
N GLN A 144 -14.63 6.96 29.02
CA GLN A 144 -16.06 7.31 29.11
C GLN A 144 -16.98 6.24 28.50
N GLN A 145 -16.84 5.00 28.95
CA GLN A 145 -17.87 3.99 28.69
C GLN A 145 -17.93 2.95 29.81
N ASP A 146 -17.99 3.37 31.08
CA ASP A 146 -18.33 2.43 32.15
C ASP A 146 -18.99 3.08 33.39
N SER A 147 -19.86 4.06 33.21
CA SER A 147 -20.54 4.70 34.35
C SER A 147 -22.03 4.95 34.11
N ASP A 148 -22.77 3.98 33.55
CA ASP A 148 -24.24 4.13 33.42
C ASP A 148 -25.03 2.81 33.44
N LYS A 149 -24.62 1.83 34.25
CA LYS A 149 -25.40 0.57 34.42
C LYS A 149 -25.71 0.11 35.84
N ASP A 150 -25.33 0.82 36.89
CA ASP A 150 -25.57 0.40 38.28
C ASP A 150 -26.61 1.25 39.05
N SER A 151 -27.58 1.86 38.37
CA SER A 151 -28.75 2.47 39.02
C SER A 151 -30.06 1.83 38.53
N ALA A 152 -30.21 0.52 38.78
CA ALA A 152 -31.50 -0.16 38.81
C ALA A 152 -31.35 -1.51 39.53
N ALA A 153 -31.27 -1.47 40.86
CA ALA A 153 -31.57 -2.60 41.74
C ALA A 153 -32.27 -2.07 43.00
#